data_AF-A0A1S9A9Z9-F1
#
_entry.id   AF-A0A1S9A9Z9-F1
#
_cell.length_a   1.000
_cell.length_b   1.000
_cell.length_c   1.000
_cell.angle_alpha   90.00
_cell.angle_beta   90.00
_cell.angle_gamma   90.00
#
_symmetry.space_group_name_H-M   'P 1'
#
loop_
_entity.id
_entity.type
_entity.pdbx_description
1 polymer ?
#
loop_
_entity_poly.entity_id
_entity_poly.type
_entity_poly.pdbx_seq_one_letter_code
_entity_poly.pdbx_strand_id
1 'polypeptide(L)'
;MPFIGLALHFLVAIFFAIHAMRTGRPMYWLLILFSFPILGSIVYFAVVFLPHSRIERQARMAGRSIQKSLDPGREVREAQRAFDLTPTAHNQMRLAAALLEAGQTAEAMAQYDACLQGPFASDPEVILGAARARAANGQPEAAATLLAPLQARHPSFRPEEVGLALGRAYAAAGREADAGPQLEQTVERFGGIEARIELALWAHRNGDAVLLEREMKEIAHARRHMNAHSRDLHRALFQQLDAALAQR
;
A
#
# COMPACT_ATOMS: atom_id res chain seq x y z
N MET A 1 27.46 -43.60 1.41
CA MET A 1 28.68 -42.86 1.03
C MET A 1 28.90 -41.68 1.99
N PRO A 2 29.59 -41.89 3.13
CA PRO A 2 29.73 -40.89 4.21
C PRO A 2 30.56 -39.64 3.85
N PHE A 3 31.20 -39.62 2.68
CA PHE A 3 32.12 -38.56 2.26
C PHE A 3 31.43 -37.31 1.69
N ILE A 4 30.19 -37.41 1.21
CA ILE A 4 29.47 -36.27 0.60
C ILE A 4 29.01 -35.27 1.67
N GLY A 5 28.55 -35.76 2.83
CA GLY A 5 28.18 -34.90 3.96
C GLY A 5 29.38 -34.16 4.56
N LEU A 6 30.55 -34.81 4.60
CA LEU A 6 31.78 -34.21 5.10
C LEU A 6 32.32 -33.15 4.13
N ALA A 7 32.27 -33.38 2.82
CA ALA A 7 32.70 -32.41 1.81
C ALA A 7 31.84 -31.14 1.80
N LEU A 8 30.51 -31.28 1.90
CA LEU A 8 29.58 -30.15 2.00
C LEU A 8 29.82 -29.33 3.28
N HIS A 9 30.14 -30.02 4.37
CA HIS A 9 30.45 -29.41 5.66
C HIS A 9 31.70 -28.53 5.62
N PHE A 10 32.78 -29.01 5.00
CA PHE A 10 34.01 -28.23 4.82
C PHE A 10 33.80 -26.99 3.95
N LEU A 11 33.00 -27.10 2.88
CA LEU A 11 32.67 -25.95 2.02
C LEU A 11 31.92 -24.84 2.78
N VAL A 12 30.95 -25.21 3.61
CA VAL A 12 30.18 -24.27 4.42
C VAL A 12 31.06 -23.63 5.50
N ALA A 13 31.88 -24.42 6.19
CA ALA A 13 32.81 -23.92 7.20
C ALA A 13 33.85 -22.94 6.61
N ILE A 14 34.38 -23.25 5.42
CA ILE A 14 35.33 -22.38 4.69
C ILE A 14 34.64 -21.07 4.27
N PHE A 15 33.41 -21.13 3.77
CA PHE A 15 32.66 -19.93 3.38
C PHE A 15 32.46 -18.96 4.58
N PHE A 16 32.06 -19.50 5.73
CA PHE A 16 31.86 -18.69 6.94
C PHE A 16 33.17 -18.20 7.55
N ALA A 17 34.25 -19.00 7.51
CA ALA A 17 35.58 -18.58 7.95
C ALA A 17 36.12 -17.41 7.10
N ILE A 18 35.97 -17.48 5.78
CA ILE A 18 36.36 -16.41 4.86
C ILE A 18 35.54 -15.14 5.15
N HIS A 19 34.24 -15.27 5.40
CA HIS A 19 33.38 -14.13 5.72
C HIS A 19 33.75 -13.46 7.05
N ALA A 20 34.05 -14.25 8.09
CA ALA A 20 34.47 -13.74 9.41
C ALA A 20 35.82 -13.00 9.35
N MET A 21 36.78 -13.51 8.57
CA MET A 21 38.07 -12.83 8.35
C MET A 21 37.89 -11.52 7.56
N ARG A 22 37.01 -11.48 6.56
CA ARG A 22 36.75 -10.27 5.76
C ARG A 22 36.02 -9.17 6.52
N THR A 23 35.26 -9.51 7.57
CA THR A 23 34.47 -8.56 8.38
C THR A 23 35.17 -8.13 9.67
N GLY A 24 36.42 -8.54 9.91
CA GLY A 24 37.22 -8.11 11.06
C GLY A 24 36.68 -8.57 12.43
N ARG A 25 35.90 -9.66 12.46
CA ARG A 25 35.24 -10.14 13.68
C ARG A 25 36.25 -10.88 14.59
N PRO A 26 36.05 -10.85 15.92
CA PRO A 26 37.02 -11.36 16.87
C PRO A 26 37.24 -12.87 16.74
N MET A 27 38.51 -13.29 16.76
CA MET A 27 38.97 -14.65 16.40
C MET A 27 38.36 -15.81 17.22
N TYR A 28 37.79 -15.55 18.41
CA TYR A 28 37.14 -16.59 19.21
C TYR A 28 35.94 -17.25 18.50
N TRP A 29 35.31 -16.56 17.54
CA TRP A 29 34.21 -17.12 16.74
C TRP A 29 34.66 -18.25 15.80
N LEU A 30 35.89 -18.20 15.31
CA LEU A 30 36.46 -19.27 14.48
C LEU A 30 36.61 -20.56 15.30
N LEU A 31 36.96 -20.43 16.58
CA LEU A 31 37.14 -21.57 17.49
C LEU A 31 35.80 -22.23 17.85
N ILE A 32 34.74 -21.45 18.02
CA ILE A 32 33.36 -21.93 18.23
C ILE A 32 32.82 -22.63 16.98
N LEU A 33 33.05 -22.05 15.81
CA LEU A 33 32.60 -22.62 14.53
C LEU A 33 33.30 -23.95 14.22
N PHE A 34 34.57 -24.11 14.61
CA PHE A 34 35.33 -25.33 14.39
C PHE A 34 34.98 -26.43 15.41
N SER A 35 34.67 -26.07 16.66
CA SER A 35 34.36 -27.04 17.73
C SER A 35 32.92 -27.56 17.67
N PHE A 36 31.97 -26.74 17.22
CA PHE A 36 30.55 -27.11 17.11
C PHE A 36 29.97 -26.59 15.80
N PRO A 37 30.24 -27.21 14.66
CA PRO A 37 30.01 -26.58 13.38
C PRO A 37 28.53 -26.46 12.97
N ILE A 38 27.63 -27.35 13.41
CA ILE A 38 26.17 -27.18 13.18
C ILE A 38 25.61 -26.11 14.11
N LEU A 39 25.87 -26.24 15.42
CA LEU A 39 25.31 -25.33 16.43
C LEU A 39 25.93 -23.93 16.35
N GLY A 40 27.24 -23.85 16.13
CA GLY A 40 28.01 -22.63 15.92
C GLY A 40 27.60 -21.88 14.66
N SER A 41 27.23 -22.58 13.58
CA SER A 41 26.67 -21.93 12.37
C SER A 41 25.29 -21.32 12.63
N ILE A 42 24.42 -22.00 13.38
CA ILE A 42 23.09 -21.49 13.75
C ILE A 42 23.22 -20.28 14.68
N VAL A 43 24.08 -20.37 15.69
CA VAL A 43 24.31 -19.30 16.67
C VAL A 43 24.98 -18.10 16.01
N TYR A 44 25.95 -18.31 15.11
CA TYR A 44 26.58 -17.23 14.33
C TYR A 44 25.56 -16.55 13.39
N PHE A 45 24.72 -17.33 12.71
CA PHE A 45 23.65 -16.79 11.87
C PHE A 45 22.68 -15.90 12.70
N ALA A 46 22.22 -16.39 13.85
CA ALA A 46 21.25 -15.67 14.68
C ALA A 46 21.84 -14.43 15.38
N VAL A 47 23.07 -14.52 15.90
CA VAL A 47 23.67 -13.49 16.76
C VAL A 47 24.52 -12.50 15.97
N VAL A 48 25.15 -12.91 14.86
CA VAL A 48 26.14 -12.09 14.15
C VAL A 48 25.67 -11.68 12.76
N PHE A 49 25.01 -12.57 12.02
CA PHE A 49 24.56 -12.30 10.64
C PHE A 49 23.19 -11.59 10.58
N LEU A 50 22.25 -11.99 11.43
CA LEU A 50 20.89 -11.42 11.46
C LEU A 50 20.85 -9.92 11.84
N PRO A 51 21.53 -9.43 12.89
CA PRO A 51 21.40 -8.02 13.31
C PRO A 51 22.09 -7.00 12.39
N HIS A 52 22.85 -7.44 11.38
CA HIS A 52 23.51 -6.54 10.43
C HIS A 52 23.11 -6.76 8.97
N SER A 53 22.16 -7.65 8.69
CA SER A 53 21.60 -7.81 7.34
C SER A 53 20.33 -6.96 7.18
N ARG A 54 20.11 -6.44 5.97
CA ARG A 54 18.86 -5.71 5.57
C ARG A 54 17.57 -6.50 5.86
N ILE A 55 17.70 -7.78 6.22
CA ILE A 55 16.66 -8.70 6.67
C ILE A 55 16.01 -8.22 7.97
N GLU A 56 16.70 -7.54 8.89
CA GLU A 56 16.07 -7.04 10.12
C GLU A 56 15.03 -5.93 9.80
N ARG A 57 15.31 -5.08 8.80
CA ARG A 57 14.37 -4.05 8.33
C ARG A 57 13.16 -4.67 7.63
N GLN A 58 13.40 -5.73 6.84
CA GLN A 58 12.33 -6.50 6.18
C GLN A 58 11.55 -7.38 7.16
N ALA A 59 12.16 -7.90 8.21
CA ALA A 59 11.51 -8.72 9.24
C ALA A 59 10.67 -7.86 10.19
N ARG A 60 11.06 -6.61 10.48
CA ARG A 60 10.17 -5.66 11.17
C ARG A 60 8.99 -5.22 10.31
N MET A 61 9.21 -5.02 9.00
CA MET A 61 8.13 -4.69 8.06
C MET A 61 7.19 -5.87 7.83
N ALA A 62 7.74 -7.08 7.69
CA ALA A 62 6.99 -8.33 7.62
C ALA A 62 6.30 -8.62 8.96
N GLY A 63 6.92 -8.32 10.10
CA GLY A 63 6.30 -8.44 11.42
C GLY A 63 5.11 -7.50 11.60
N ARG A 64 5.17 -6.27 11.07
CA ARG A 64 4.02 -5.33 11.06
C ARG A 64 2.91 -5.79 10.10
N SER A 65 3.25 -6.33 8.95
CA SER A 65 2.30 -6.91 7.99
C SER A 65 1.64 -8.19 8.53
N ILE A 66 2.40 -9.07 9.19
CA ILE A 66 1.92 -10.28 9.84
C ILE A 66 1.09 -9.91 11.08
N GLN A 67 1.47 -8.90 11.86
CA GLN A 67 0.63 -8.39 12.96
C GLN A 67 -0.71 -7.83 12.48
N LYS A 68 -0.75 -7.10 11.35
CA LYS A 68 -2.02 -6.66 10.74
C LYS A 68 -2.88 -7.83 10.27
N SER A 69 -2.27 -8.92 9.81
CA SER A 69 -2.99 -10.15 9.43
C SER A 69 -3.48 -10.97 10.63
N LEU A 70 -2.85 -10.84 11.80
CA LEU A 70 -3.19 -11.62 13.00
C LEU A 70 -4.30 -10.95 13.84
N ASP A 71 -4.46 -9.64 13.75
CA ASP A 71 -5.50 -8.90 14.47
C ASP A 71 -5.98 -7.67 13.67
N PRO A 72 -6.78 -7.89 12.62
CA PRO A 72 -7.30 -6.81 11.77
C PRO A 72 -8.14 -5.78 12.55
N GLY A 73 -8.67 -6.13 13.72
CA GLY A 73 -9.45 -5.24 14.57
C GLY A 73 -8.62 -4.41 15.56
N ARG A 74 -7.30 -4.64 15.69
CA ARG A 74 -6.48 -3.97 16.70
C ARG A 74 -6.46 -2.46 16.53
N GLU A 75 -6.29 -1.97 15.31
CA GLU A 75 -6.22 -0.54 15.01
C GLU A 75 -7.54 0.14 15.37
N VAL A 76 -8.67 -0.46 15.00
CA VAL A 76 -10.01 0.03 15.36
C VAL A 76 -10.16 0.11 16.88
N ARG A 77 -9.77 -0.94 17.62
CA ARG A 77 -9.86 -0.94 19.09
C ARG A 77 -8.92 0.07 19.76
N GLU A 78 -7.75 0.33 19.19
CA GLU A 78 -6.83 1.37 19.69
C GLU A 78 -7.32 2.78 19.37
N ALA A 79 -7.91 2.99 18.19
CA ALA A 79 -8.51 4.25 17.81
C ALA A 79 -9.78 4.54 18.64
N GLN A 80 -10.64 3.54 18.83
CA GLN A 80 -11.86 3.65 19.63
C GLN A 80 -11.52 4.01 21.08
N ARG A 81 -10.59 3.27 21.71
CA ARG A 81 -10.17 3.57 23.10
C ARG A 81 -9.62 4.98 23.26
N ALA A 82 -8.88 5.49 22.28
CA ALA A 82 -8.36 6.86 22.33
C ALA A 82 -9.47 7.91 22.16
N PHE A 83 -10.47 7.63 21.34
CA PHE A 83 -11.64 8.48 21.18
C PHE A 83 -12.51 8.48 22.46
N ASP A 84 -12.76 7.31 23.04
CA ASP A 84 -13.52 7.17 24.30
C ASP A 84 -12.83 7.91 25.47
N LEU A 85 -11.50 7.84 25.53
CA LEU A 85 -10.71 8.53 26.55
C LEU A 85 -10.69 10.05 26.32
N THR A 86 -10.54 10.48 25.07
CA THR A 86 -10.51 11.89 24.72
C THR A 86 -11.17 12.12 23.36
N PRO A 87 -12.43 12.60 23.32
CA PRO A 87 -13.18 12.79 22.08
C PRO A 87 -12.75 14.06 21.35
N THR A 88 -11.52 14.05 20.85
CA THR A 88 -10.97 15.12 20.00
C THR A 88 -11.25 14.81 18.53
N ALA A 89 -11.31 15.85 17.69
CA ALA A 89 -11.47 15.66 16.24
C ALA A 89 -10.35 14.81 15.63
N HIS A 90 -9.12 14.92 16.13
CA HIS A 90 -8.02 14.07 15.69
C HIS A 90 -8.28 12.58 15.99
N ASN A 91 -8.72 12.27 17.22
CA ASN A 91 -9.04 10.88 17.58
C ASN A 91 -10.25 10.36 16.82
N GLN A 92 -11.23 11.22 16.54
CA GLN A 92 -12.40 10.89 15.72
C GLN A 92 -12.00 10.57 14.28
N MET A 93 -11.16 11.39 13.65
CA MET A 93 -10.64 11.13 12.30
C MET A 93 -9.80 9.85 12.25
N ARG A 94 -9.00 9.59 13.29
CA ARG A 94 -8.21 8.36 13.39
C ARG A 94 -9.11 7.12 13.50
N LEU A 95 -10.17 7.21 14.29
CA LEU A 95 -11.18 6.16 14.39
C LEU A 95 -11.89 5.93 13.06
N ALA A 96 -12.34 7.01 12.40
CA ALA A 96 -12.99 6.94 11.09
C ALA A 96 -12.09 6.27 10.03
N ALA A 97 -10.81 6.64 9.97
CA ALA A 97 -9.84 6.03 9.07
C ALA A 97 -9.60 4.55 9.40
N ALA A 98 -9.45 4.19 10.68
CA ALA A 98 -9.27 2.81 11.10
C ALA A 98 -10.49 1.93 10.74
N LEU A 99 -11.70 2.44 10.95
CA LEU A 99 -12.95 1.76 10.56
C LEU A 99 -13.02 1.55 9.04
N LEU A 100 -12.63 2.56 8.25
CA LEU A 100 -12.63 2.47 6.79
C LEU A 100 -11.66 1.39 6.29
N GLU A 101 -10.43 1.37 6.82
CA GLU A 101 -9.43 0.34 6.48
C GLU A 101 -9.85 -1.07 6.93
N ALA A 102 -10.63 -1.18 8.00
CA ALA A 102 -11.22 -2.44 8.46
C ALA A 102 -12.45 -2.88 7.63
N GLY A 103 -12.90 -2.06 6.66
CA GLY A 103 -14.10 -2.32 5.86
C GLY A 103 -15.42 -2.02 6.58
N GLN A 104 -15.38 -1.41 7.78
CA GLN A 104 -16.56 -0.95 8.52
C GLN A 104 -17.01 0.43 7.98
N THR A 105 -17.40 0.45 6.71
CA THR A 105 -17.65 1.66 5.93
C THR A 105 -18.79 2.51 6.49
N ALA A 106 -19.88 1.88 6.97
CA ALA A 106 -21.03 2.59 7.55
C ALA A 106 -20.67 3.32 8.86
N GLU A 107 -19.88 2.68 9.73
CA GLU A 107 -19.41 3.30 10.98
C GLU A 107 -18.39 4.41 10.69
N ALA A 108 -17.49 4.19 9.73
CA ALA A 108 -16.54 5.21 9.29
C ALA A 108 -17.26 6.46 8.76
N MET A 109 -18.31 6.28 7.95
CA MET A 109 -19.14 7.37 7.47
C MET A 109 -19.77 8.17 8.61
N ALA A 110 -20.34 7.49 9.61
CA ALA A 110 -20.96 8.19 10.75
C ALA A 110 -19.95 9.06 11.51
N GLN A 111 -18.72 8.57 11.69
CA GLN A 111 -17.64 9.34 12.33
C GLN A 111 -17.24 10.57 11.50
N TYR A 112 -17.13 10.41 10.18
CA TYR A 112 -16.82 11.52 9.27
C TYR A 112 -17.96 12.54 9.15
N ASP A 113 -19.22 12.10 9.10
CA ASP A 113 -20.39 12.98 9.04
C ASP A 113 -20.50 13.84 10.31
N ALA A 114 -20.16 13.28 11.47
CA ALA A 114 -20.06 14.05 12.71
C ALA A 114 -18.94 15.11 12.66
N CYS A 115 -17.79 14.81 12.02
CA CYS A 115 -16.76 15.83 11.77
C CYS A 115 -17.24 16.93 10.80
N LEU A 116 -18.03 16.57 9.78
CA LEU A 116 -18.58 17.49 8.79
C LEU A 116 -19.66 18.43 9.35
N GLN A 117 -20.28 18.09 10.49
CA GLN A 117 -21.24 18.95 11.19
C GLN A 117 -20.58 19.86 12.23
N GLY A 118 -19.31 19.59 12.56
CA GLY A 118 -18.56 20.31 13.58
C GLY A 118 -17.67 21.44 13.04
N PRO A 119 -16.74 21.95 13.87
CA PRO A 119 -15.81 23.01 13.50
C PRO A 119 -14.89 22.68 12.32
N PHE A 120 -14.73 21.40 11.99
CA PHE A 120 -13.85 20.89 10.93
C PHE A 120 -14.58 20.61 9.61
N ALA A 121 -15.81 21.12 9.44
CA ALA A 121 -16.63 20.92 8.25
C ALA A 121 -15.95 21.34 6.93
N SER A 122 -15.08 22.35 6.99
CA SER A 122 -14.34 22.86 5.83
C SER A 122 -12.91 22.31 5.74
N ASP A 123 -12.51 21.38 6.62
CA ASP A 123 -11.17 20.80 6.58
C ASP A 123 -11.03 19.85 5.37
N PRO A 124 -10.08 20.09 4.45
CA PRO A 124 -9.84 19.24 3.29
C PRO A 124 -9.61 17.76 3.61
N GLU A 125 -8.94 17.43 4.72
CA GLU A 125 -8.67 16.05 5.14
C GLU A 125 -9.96 15.35 5.59
N VAL A 126 -10.85 16.06 6.30
CA VAL A 126 -12.17 15.53 6.70
C VAL A 126 -13.03 15.28 5.47
N ILE A 127 -13.06 16.22 4.52
CA ILE A 127 -13.87 16.10 3.30
C ILE A 127 -13.39 14.92 2.45
N LEU A 128 -12.07 14.78 2.25
CA LEU A 128 -11.50 13.65 1.50
C LEU A 128 -11.78 12.31 2.19
N GLY A 129 -11.61 12.22 3.51
CA GLY A 129 -11.93 11.02 4.29
C GLY A 129 -13.41 10.63 4.20
N ALA A 130 -14.31 11.61 4.35
CA ALA A 130 -15.75 11.41 4.23
C ALA A 130 -16.15 10.91 2.83
N ALA A 131 -15.56 11.50 1.77
CA ALA A 131 -15.81 11.07 0.41
C ALA A 131 -15.36 9.62 0.15
N ARG A 132 -14.21 9.23 0.70
CA ARG A 132 -13.73 7.84 0.62
C ARG A 132 -14.65 6.86 1.33
N ALA A 133 -15.10 7.22 2.53
CA ALA A 133 -16.04 6.39 3.28
C ALA A 133 -17.37 6.22 2.51
N ARG A 134 -17.88 7.29 1.90
CA ARG A 134 -19.09 7.24 1.06
C ARG A 134 -18.91 6.38 -0.19
N ALA A 135 -17.79 6.53 -0.90
CA ALA A 135 -17.47 5.70 -2.06
C ALA A 135 -17.39 4.21 -1.68
N ALA A 136 -16.70 3.89 -0.58
CA ALA A 136 -16.58 2.52 -0.09
C ALA A 136 -17.92 1.94 0.40
N ASN A 137 -18.83 2.78 0.90
CA ASN A 137 -20.19 2.38 1.29
C ASN A 137 -21.19 2.36 0.13
N GLY A 138 -20.73 2.41 -1.13
CA GLY A 138 -21.61 2.33 -2.31
C GLY A 138 -22.41 3.62 -2.59
N GLN A 139 -21.93 4.79 -2.13
CA GLN A 139 -22.56 6.09 -2.37
C GLN A 139 -21.66 7.00 -3.25
N PRO A 140 -21.42 6.64 -4.52
CA PRO A 140 -20.48 7.35 -5.38
C PRO A 140 -20.91 8.80 -5.69
N GLU A 141 -22.20 9.07 -5.88
CA GLU A 141 -22.69 10.44 -6.08
C GLU A 141 -22.46 11.33 -4.86
N ALA A 142 -22.66 10.77 -3.66
CA ALA A 142 -22.43 11.50 -2.42
C ALA A 142 -20.94 11.77 -2.18
N ALA A 143 -20.04 10.92 -2.69
CA ALA A 143 -18.61 11.15 -2.71
C ALA A 143 -18.22 12.23 -3.72
N ALA A 144 -18.74 12.17 -4.96
CA ALA A 144 -18.50 13.19 -5.98
C ALA A 144 -18.95 14.59 -5.54
N THR A 145 -20.10 14.67 -4.85
CA THR A 145 -20.64 15.92 -4.29
C THR A 145 -19.70 16.57 -3.26
N LEU A 146 -18.89 15.78 -2.55
CA LEU A 146 -17.88 16.29 -1.63
C LEU A 146 -16.56 16.66 -2.35
N LEU A 147 -16.14 15.83 -3.30
CA LEU A 147 -14.85 15.94 -3.97
C LEU A 147 -14.78 17.09 -4.99
N ALA A 148 -15.85 17.35 -5.74
CA ALA A 148 -15.84 18.42 -6.74
C ALA A 148 -15.65 19.82 -6.11
N PRO A 149 -16.38 20.21 -5.04
CA PRO A 149 -16.12 21.46 -4.34
C PRO A 149 -14.73 21.48 -3.65
N LEU A 150 -14.26 20.33 -3.14
CA LEU A 150 -12.92 20.22 -2.55
C LEU A 150 -11.83 20.58 -3.57
N GLN A 151 -11.89 19.99 -4.76
CA GLN A 151 -10.94 20.26 -5.84
C GLN A 151 -10.98 21.73 -6.28
N ALA A 152 -12.18 22.30 -6.41
CA ALA A 152 -12.35 23.70 -6.83
C ALA A 152 -11.85 24.71 -5.78
N ARG A 153 -12.12 24.47 -4.50
CA ARG A 153 -11.76 25.38 -3.40
C ARG A 153 -10.31 25.21 -2.92
N HIS A 154 -9.77 24.00 -3.03
CA HIS A 154 -8.44 23.65 -2.53
C HIS A 154 -7.59 22.93 -3.62
N PRO A 155 -7.27 23.60 -4.76
CA PRO A 155 -6.61 22.97 -5.90
C PRO A 155 -5.16 22.51 -5.62
N SER A 156 -4.56 22.93 -4.51
CA SER A 156 -3.24 22.49 -4.04
C SER A 156 -3.31 21.32 -3.07
N PHE A 157 -4.48 21.00 -2.52
CA PHE A 157 -4.66 19.91 -1.56
C PHE A 157 -4.69 18.57 -2.30
N ARG A 158 -3.58 17.83 -2.21
CA ARG A 158 -3.42 16.47 -2.74
C ARG A 158 -4.09 16.27 -4.11
N PRO A 159 -3.72 17.08 -5.11
CA PRO A 159 -4.54 17.26 -6.31
C PRO A 159 -4.67 15.98 -7.16
N GLU A 160 -3.65 15.13 -7.16
CA GLU A 160 -3.71 13.81 -7.81
C GLU A 160 -4.70 12.88 -7.11
N GLU A 161 -4.61 12.78 -5.78
CA GLU A 161 -5.47 11.90 -4.95
C GLU A 161 -6.94 12.32 -5.03
N VAL A 162 -7.22 13.64 -4.98
CA VAL A 162 -8.57 14.18 -5.12
C VAL A 162 -9.09 13.99 -6.55
N GLY A 163 -8.29 14.29 -7.58
CA GLY A 163 -8.71 14.15 -8.98
C GLY A 163 -9.03 12.69 -9.34
N LEU A 164 -8.19 11.76 -8.88
CA LEU A 164 -8.41 10.34 -9.08
C LEU A 164 -9.66 9.84 -8.35
N ALA A 165 -9.84 10.23 -7.08
CA ALA A 165 -11.02 9.87 -6.31
C ALA A 165 -12.31 10.43 -6.94
N LEU A 166 -12.27 11.65 -7.49
CA LEU A 166 -13.40 12.28 -8.16
C LEU A 166 -13.74 11.55 -9.47
N GLY A 167 -12.74 11.24 -10.29
CA GLY A 167 -12.94 10.47 -11.53
C GLY A 167 -13.53 9.08 -11.26
N ARG A 168 -13.03 8.37 -10.24
CA ARG A 168 -13.61 7.09 -9.78
C ARG A 168 -15.05 7.24 -9.30
N ALA A 169 -15.35 8.29 -8.53
CA ALA A 169 -16.69 8.56 -8.04
C ALA A 169 -17.67 8.84 -9.20
N TYR A 170 -17.27 9.62 -10.21
CA TYR A 170 -18.08 9.85 -11.41
C TYR A 170 -18.31 8.56 -12.20
N ALA A 171 -17.28 7.75 -12.42
CA ALA A 171 -17.41 6.49 -13.13
C ALA A 171 -18.36 5.53 -12.39
N ALA A 172 -18.20 5.40 -11.07
CA ALA A 172 -19.07 4.54 -10.25
C ALA A 172 -20.52 5.07 -10.16
N ALA A 173 -20.73 6.37 -10.35
CA ALA A 173 -22.05 6.99 -10.44
C ALA A 173 -22.69 6.89 -11.84
N GLY A 174 -21.99 6.36 -12.84
CA GLY A 174 -22.46 6.32 -14.23
C GLY A 174 -22.39 7.68 -14.95
N ARG A 175 -21.66 8.65 -14.39
CA ARG A 175 -21.42 9.98 -14.98
C ARG A 175 -20.22 9.94 -15.92
N GLU A 176 -20.32 9.12 -16.96
CA GLU A 176 -19.20 8.84 -17.87
C GLU A 176 -18.68 10.09 -18.59
N ALA A 177 -19.57 11.04 -18.90
CA ALA A 177 -19.23 12.33 -19.51
C ALA A 177 -18.31 13.20 -18.63
N ASP A 178 -18.38 13.04 -17.31
CA ASP A 178 -17.52 13.76 -16.36
C ASP A 178 -16.29 12.92 -15.97
N ALA A 179 -16.45 11.60 -15.88
CA ALA A 179 -15.41 10.67 -15.45
C ALA A 179 -14.20 10.66 -16.40
N GLY A 180 -14.43 10.52 -17.71
CA GLY A 180 -13.38 10.47 -18.72
C GLY A 180 -12.47 11.69 -18.68
N PRO A 181 -13.00 12.91 -18.86
CA PRO A 181 -12.21 14.15 -18.79
C PRO A 181 -11.49 14.34 -17.46
N GLN A 182 -12.11 13.99 -16.33
CA GLN A 182 -11.48 14.11 -15.01
C GLN A 182 -10.28 13.16 -14.86
N LEU A 183 -10.43 11.91 -15.30
CA LEU A 183 -9.35 10.91 -15.25
C LEU A 183 -8.22 11.26 -16.22
N GLU A 184 -8.56 11.69 -17.44
CA GLU A 184 -7.57 12.13 -18.44
C GLU A 184 -6.77 13.34 -17.94
N GLN A 185 -7.43 14.37 -17.41
CA GLN A 185 -6.75 15.51 -16.81
C GLN A 185 -5.81 15.09 -15.67
N THR A 186 -6.21 14.11 -14.85
CA THR A 186 -5.39 13.61 -13.75
C THR A 186 -4.15 12.89 -14.28
N VAL A 187 -4.30 12.06 -15.32
CA VAL A 187 -3.19 11.36 -16.00
C VAL A 187 -2.25 12.35 -16.68
N GLU A 188 -2.77 13.34 -17.41
CA GLU A 188 -1.95 14.34 -18.10
C GLU A 188 -1.13 15.18 -17.12
N ARG A 189 -1.71 15.53 -15.96
CA ARG A 189 -1.05 16.39 -14.98
C ARG A 189 -0.02 15.66 -14.12
N PHE A 190 -0.28 14.43 -13.72
CA PHE A 190 0.54 13.72 -12.73
C PHE A 190 1.23 12.47 -13.28
N GLY A 191 0.65 11.82 -14.29
CA GLY A 191 1.22 10.63 -14.92
C GLY A 191 1.32 9.41 -14.02
N GLY A 192 0.65 9.41 -12.86
CA GLY A 192 0.67 8.31 -11.89
C GLY A 192 0.15 7.01 -12.48
N ILE A 193 0.80 5.89 -12.13
CA ILE A 193 0.42 4.57 -12.66
C ILE A 193 -1.01 4.18 -12.26
N GLU A 194 -1.44 4.56 -11.06
CA GLU A 194 -2.81 4.31 -10.60
C GLU A 194 -3.83 5.06 -11.45
N ALA A 195 -3.59 6.35 -11.72
CA ALA A 195 -4.46 7.15 -12.58
C ALA A 195 -4.55 6.59 -14.00
N ARG A 196 -3.42 6.12 -14.57
CA ARG A 196 -3.40 5.49 -15.90
C ARG A 196 -4.20 4.20 -15.95
N ILE A 197 -4.06 3.35 -14.93
CA ILE A 197 -4.81 2.10 -14.82
C ILE A 197 -6.31 2.39 -14.72
N GLU A 198 -6.72 3.37 -13.92
CA GLU A 198 -8.13 3.76 -13.81
C GLU A 198 -8.69 4.31 -15.11
N LEU A 199 -7.93 5.15 -15.83
CA LEU A 199 -8.33 5.64 -17.14
C LEU A 199 -8.46 4.50 -18.17
N ALA A 200 -7.53 3.53 -18.16
CA ALA A 200 -7.61 2.35 -19.02
C ALA A 200 -8.84 1.49 -18.70
N LEU A 201 -9.13 1.25 -17.42
CA LEU A 201 -10.33 0.52 -16.99
C LEU A 201 -11.61 1.26 -17.40
N TRP A 202 -11.64 2.59 -17.26
CA TRP A 202 -12.74 3.43 -17.70
C TRP A 202 -12.94 3.33 -19.23
N ALA A 203 -11.87 3.47 -20.01
CA ALA A 203 -11.91 3.37 -21.46
C ALA A 203 -12.39 2.00 -21.93
N HIS A 204 -11.94 0.93 -21.26
CA HIS A 204 -12.39 -0.43 -21.53
C HIS A 204 -13.89 -0.61 -21.31
N ARG A 205 -14.43 -0.13 -20.18
CA ARG A 205 -15.87 -0.21 -19.87
C ARG A 205 -16.73 0.59 -20.85
N ASN A 206 -16.23 1.74 -21.31
CA ASN A 206 -16.95 2.64 -22.22
C ASN A 206 -16.74 2.31 -23.72
N GLY A 207 -15.93 1.29 -24.04
CA GLY A 207 -15.68 0.88 -25.42
C GLY A 207 -14.73 1.80 -26.21
N ASP A 208 -13.99 2.69 -25.55
CA ASP A 208 -13.00 3.55 -26.18
C ASP A 208 -11.68 2.79 -26.42
N ALA A 209 -11.62 2.09 -27.54
CA ALA A 209 -10.46 1.27 -27.91
C ALA A 209 -9.19 2.11 -28.16
N VAL A 210 -9.34 3.35 -28.66
CA VAL A 210 -8.19 4.21 -28.98
C VAL A 210 -7.52 4.69 -27.70
N LEU A 211 -8.32 5.18 -26.75
CA LEU A 211 -7.82 5.61 -25.45
C LEU A 211 -7.24 4.43 -24.65
N LEU A 212 -7.92 3.28 -24.68
CA LEU A 212 -7.42 2.07 -24.03
C LEU A 212 -6.05 1.65 -24.58
N GLU A 213 -5.86 1.60 -25.91
CA GLU A 213 -4.59 1.21 -26.51
C GLU A 213 -3.46 2.19 -26.14
N ARG A 214 -3.76 3.50 -26.12
CA ARG A 214 -2.82 4.54 -25.69
C ARG A 214 -2.33 4.28 -24.26
N GLU A 215 -3.26 4.15 -23.30
CA GLU A 215 -2.87 3.97 -21.90
C GLU A 215 -2.20 2.61 -21.64
N MET A 216 -2.62 1.55 -22.34
CA MET A 216 -1.97 0.25 -22.22
C MET A 216 -0.49 0.26 -22.66
N LYS A 217 -0.14 1.03 -23.69
CA LYS A 217 1.26 1.21 -24.12
C LYS A 217 2.08 1.90 -23.02
N GLU A 218 1.54 2.96 -22.43
CA GLU A 218 2.19 3.70 -21.34
C GLU A 218 2.33 2.84 -20.06
N ILE A 219 1.27 2.10 -19.69
CA ILE A 219 1.28 1.19 -18.55
C ILE A 219 2.32 0.07 -18.75
N ALA A 220 2.39 -0.53 -19.94
CA ALA A 220 3.37 -1.56 -20.26
C ALA A 220 4.81 -1.00 -20.20
N HIS A 221 5.03 0.20 -20.73
CA HIS A 221 6.32 0.89 -20.65
C HIS A 221 6.73 1.15 -19.19
N ALA A 222 5.82 1.68 -18.37
CA ALA A 222 6.04 1.92 -16.95
C ALA A 222 6.34 0.61 -16.20
N ARG A 223 5.55 -0.44 -16.40
CA ARG A 223 5.71 -1.75 -15.76
C ARG A 223 7.07 -2.40 -16.06
N ARG A 224 7.61 -2.20 -17.27
CA ARG A 224 8.93 -2.72 -17.69
C ARG A 224 10.10 -2.08 -16.93
N HIS A 225 10.01 -0.78 -16.64
CA HIS A 225 11.08 -0.01 -15.99
C HIS A 225 10.89 0.10 -14.47
N MET A 226 9.78 -0.41 -13.95
CA MET A 226 9.44 -0.35 -12.54
C MET A 226 10.28 -1.30 -11.69
N ASN A 227 10.82 -0.78 -10.58
CA ASN A 227 11.56 -1.59 -9.62
C ASN A 227 10.65 -2.62 -8.91
N ALA A 228 11.24 -3.63 -8.27
CA ALA A 228 10.48 -4.73 -7.65
C ALA A 228 9.52 -4.25 -6.55
N HIS A 229 9.91 -3.27 -5.74
CA HIS A 229 9.07 -2.76 -4.65
C HIS A 229 7.84 -2.01 -5.17
N SER A 230 8.02 -1.15 -6.17
CA SER A 230 6.92 -0.41 -6.80
C SER A 230 5.98 -1.35 -7.57
N ARG A 231 6.51 -2.41 -8.20
CA ARG A 231 5.68 -3.45 -8.80
C ARG A 231 4.84 -4.20 -7.78
N ASP A 232 5.40 -4.45 -6.60
CA ASP A 232 4.69 -5.11 -5.51
C ASP A 232 3.56 -4.23 -4.97
N LEU A 233 3.82 -2.93 -4.78
CA LEU A 233 2.84 -1.96 -4.31
C LEU A 233 1.62 -1.86 -5.24
N HIS A 234 1.81 -1.91 -6.55
CA HIS A 234 0.73 -1.84 -7.54
C HIS A 234 0.24 -3.20 -8.04
N ARG A 235 0.65 -4.30 -7.40
CA ARG A 235 0.35 -5.67 -7.86
C ARG A 235 -1.15 -5.91 -8.02
N ALA A 236 -1.93 -5.50 -7.02
CA ALA A 236 -3.39 -5.68 -7.03
C ALA A 236 -4.06 -4.93 -8.19
N LEU A 237 -3.62 -3.71 -8.48
CA LEU A 237 -4.14 -2.90 -9.60
C LEU A 237 -3.81 -3.54 -10.95
N PHE A 238 -2.59 -4.04 -11.12
CA PHE A 238 -2.23 -4.76 -12.35
C PHE A 238 -3.06 -6.04 -12.52
N GLN A 239 -3.29 -6.78 -11.44
CA GLN A 239 -4.15 -7.98 -11.49
C GLN A 239 -5.59 -7.64 -11.85
N GLN A 240 -6.14 -6.54 -11.32
CA GLN A 240 -7.48 -6.06 -11.66
C GLN A 240 -7.58 -5.67 -13.15
N LEU A 241 -6.60 -4.94 -13.67
CA LEU A 241 -6.53 -4.57 -15.09
C LEU A 241 -6.43 -5.80 -15.99
N ASP A 242 -5.49 -6.70 -15.70
CA ASP A 242 -5.28 -7.92 -16.48
C ASP A 242 -6.54 -8.80 -16.46
N ALA A 243 -7.26 -8.88 -15.33
CA ALA A 243 -8.50 -9.62 -15.19
C ALA A 243 -9.68 -8.98 -15.96
N ALA A 244 -9.80 -7.64 -15.94
CA ALA A 244 -10.85 -6.94 -16.69
C ALA A 244 -10.70 -7.17 -18.20
N LEU A 245 -9.47 -7.10 -18.71
CA LEU A 245 -9.19 -7.30 -20.13
C LEU A 245 -9.36 -8.75 -20.61
N ALA A 246 -9.24 -9.72 -19.69
CA ALA A 246 -9.40 -11.14 -20.01
C ALA A 246 -10.87 -11.57 -20.15
N GLN A 247 -11.84 -10.81 -19.66
CA GLN A 247 -13.28 -11.14 -19.70
C GLN A 247 -13.93 -10.86 -21.08
N ARG A 248 -13.18 -11.05 -22.16
CA ARG A 248 -13.60 -10.80 -23.54
C ARG A 248 -14.26 -12.01 -24.19
#